data_AF-A0A445MSH0-F1
#
_entry.id   AF-A0A445MSH0-F1
#
_cell.length_a   1.000
_cell.length_b   1.000
_cell.length_c   1.000
_cell.angle_alpha   90.00
_cell.angle_beta   90.00
_cell.angle_gamma   90.00
#
_symmetry.space_group_name_H-M   'P 1'
#
loop_
_entity.id
_entity.type
_entity.pdbx_description
1 polymer ?
#
loop_
_entity_poly.entity_id
_entity_poly.type
_entity_poly.pdbx_seq_one_letter_code
_entity_poly.pdbx_strand_id
1 'polypeptide(L)'
;MSHLVSLSVRFLLISVLGIGLCISEVISAEQPANIGTSAIPNAPQGAPKIQFDEMTHHFGKVSQQTTLEHTFVFKNIGAANLHIKDVKAG
;
A
#
# COMPACT_ATOMS: atom_id res chain seq x y z
N MET A 1 35.03 35.42 -14.06
CA MET A 1 33.89 34.80 -13.34
C MET A 1 32.59 34.76 -14.15
N SER A 2 32.51 35.40 -15.33
CA SER A 2 31.32 35.40 -16.21
C SER A 2 31.23 34.21 -17.19
N HIS A 3 32.34 33.56 -17.55
CA HIS A 3 32.31 32.39 -18.45
C HIS A 3 31.91 31.08 -17.76
N LEU A 4 32.13 30.93 -16.44
CA LEU A 4 31.70 29.73 -15.71
C LEU A 4 30.18 29.66 -15.55
N VAL A 5 29.52 30.81 -15.30
CA VAL A 5 28.05 30.89 -15.15
C VAL A 5 27.34 30.64 -16.49
N SER A 6 27.89 31.14 -17.60
CA SER A 6 27.33 30.88 -18.95
C SER A 6 27.48 29.44 -19.40
N LEU A 7 28.51 28.71 -18.93
CA LEU A 7 28.70 27.30 -19.28
C LEU A 7 27.71 26.41 -18.51
N SER A 8 27.51 26.66 -17.20
CA SER A 8 26.52 25.94 -16.38
C SER A 8 25.07 26.16 -16.85
N VAL A 9 24.71 27.36 -17.30
CA VAL A 9 23.36 27.66 -17.83
C VAL A 9 23.12 27.02 -19.20
N ARG A 10 24.16 26.90 -20.05
CA ARG A 10 24.08 26.18 -21.33
C ARG A 10 23.97 24.66 -21.14
N PHE A 11 24.67 24.10 -20.16
CA PHE A 11 24.53 22.68 -19.80
C PHE A 11 23.13 22.35 -19.25
N LEU A 12 22.50 23.26 -18.49
CA LEU A 12 21.16 23.07 -17.95
C LEU A 12 20.05 23.20 -19.03
N LEU A 13 20.26 24.01 -20.07
CA LEU A 13 19.29 24.18 -21.16
C LEU A 13 19.36 23.07 -22.22
N ILE A 14 20.54 22.45 -22.43
CA ILE A 14 20.70 21.35 -23.40
C ILE A 14 20.09 20.03 -22.87
N SER A 15 20.05 19.81 -21.55
CA SER A 15 19.41 18.61 -20.98
C SER A 15 17.87 18.65 -21.04
N VAL A 16 17.25 19.83 -21.14
CA VAL A 16 15.79 19.98 -21.22
C VAL A 16 15.26 19.93 -22.66
N LEU A 17 16.11 20.07 -23.67
CA LEU A 17 15.72 19.99 -25.09
C LEU A 17 16.08 18.66 -25.77
N GLY A 18 16.79 17.75 -25.08
CA GLY A 18 17.26 16.46 -25.61
C GLY A 18 16.51 15.22 -25.13
N ILE A 19 15.40 15.36 -24.40
CA ILE A 19 14.55 14.23 -23.93
C ILE A 19 13.16 14.26 -24.59
N GLY A 20 12.96 15.14 -25.59
CA GLY A 20 11.81 15.09 -26.48
C GLY A 20 12.21 14.46 -27.81
N LEU A 21 11.63 13.30 -28.13
CA LEU A 21 11.90 12.40 -29.27
C LEU A 21 13.08 11.43 -29.08
N CYS A 22 12.79 10.27 -28.50
CA CYS A 22 13.11 8.94 -29.04
C CYS A 22 12.84 7.87 -27.96
N ILE A 23 11.61 7.35 -27.92
CA ILE A 23 11.33 5.92 -27.73
C ILE A 23 9.88 5.67 -28.17
N SER A 24 9.69 5.73 -29.48
CA SER A 24 8.73 4.82 -30.13
C SER A 24 9.48 3.50 -30.33
N GLU A 25 8.79 2.39 -30.07
CA GLU A 25 9.21 0.99 -30.33
C GLU A 25 10.07 0.31 -29.25
N VAL A 26 9.42 -0.07 -28.14
CA VAL A 26 9.72 -1.35 -27.47
C VAL A 26 8.89 -2.43 -28.17
N ILE A 27 9.53 -3.13 -29.12
CA ILE A 27 9.13 -4.42 -29.75
C ILE A 27 10.43 -4.95 -30.37
N SER A 28 11.03 -6.09 -29.99
CA SER A 28 10.48 -7.44 -29.96
C SER A 28 11.46 -8.45 -29.32
N ALA A 29 10.90 -9.61 -28.98
CA ALA A 29 11.46 -10.84 -28.40
C ALA A 29 11.67 -10.80 -26.87
N GLU A 30 10.90 -11.49 -26.03
CA GLU A 30 10.37 -12.85 -26.17
C GLU A 30 9.08 -13.10 -25.35
N GLN A 31 8.29 -14.03 -25.87
CA GLN A 31 7.26 -14.89 -25.28
C GLN A 31 5.76 -14.50 -25.29
N PRO A 32 4.92 -15.47 -25.69
CA PRO A 32 3.60 -15.27 -26.27
C PRO A 32 2.50 -15.12 -25.21
N ALA A 33 1.43 -14.43 -25.61
CA ALA A 33 0.06 -14.55 -25.13
C ALA A 33 -0.13 -15.11 -23.71
N ASN A 34 -0.03 -14.25 -22.69
CA ASN A 34 -0.81 -14.44 -21.49
C ASN A 34 -1.95 -13.42 -21.50
N ILE A 35 -3.06 -13.76 -22.19
CA ILE A 35 -4.37 -13.23 -21.81
C ILE A 35 -4.71 -13.92 -20.49
N GLY A 36 -4.03 -13.49 -19.44
CA GLY A 36 -4.39 -13.74 -18.08
C GLY A 36 -5.46 -12.72 -17.78
N THR A 37 -6.70 -13.03 -18.16
CA THR A 37 -7.83 -12.58 -17.35
C THR A 37 -7.62 -13.20 -15.98
N SER A 38 -6.74 -12.60 -15.17
CA SER A 38 -6.83 -12.71 -13.73
C SER A 38 -8.15 -12.05 -13.43
N ALA A 39 -9.22 -12.85 -13.45
CA ALA A 39 -10.42 -12.55 -12.73
C ALA A 39 -9.94 -12.24 -11.31
N ILE A 40 -9.79 -10.94 -11.01
CA ILE A 40 -9.78 -10.48 -9.62
C ILE A 40 -11.07 -11.10 -9.10
N PRO A 41 -11.02 -12.03 -8.15
CA PRO A 41 -12.24 -12.57 -7.59
C PRO A 41 -13.02 -11.34 -7.12
N ASN A 42 -14.16 -11.08 -7.76
CA ASN A 42 -15.08 -10.04 -7.29
C ASN A 42 -15.42 -10.48 -5.86
N ALA A 43 -14.74 -9.90 -4.87
CA ALA A 43 -15.08 -10.11 -3.48
C ALA A 43 -16.58 -9.81 -3.39
N PRO A 44 -17.40 -10.75 -2.88
CA PRO A 44 -18.84 -10.59 -2.89
C PRO A 44 -19.17 -9.22 -2.29
N GLN A 45 -19.78 -8.34 -3.11
CA GLN A 45 -20.13 -7.01 -2.66
C GLN A 45 -21.06 -7.17 -1.46
N GLY A 46 -20.62 -6.66 -0.30
CA GLY A 46 -21.39 -6.69 0.95
C GLY A 46 -21.05 -7.81 1.95
N ALA A 47 -19.92 -8.52 1.81
CA ALA A 47 -19.44 -9.40 2.87
C ALA A 47 -19.28 -8.68 4.23
N PRO A 48 -19.42 -9.37 5.38
CA PRO A 48 -19.14 -8.78 6.68
C PRO A 48 -17.66 -8.45 6.80
N LYS A 49 -17.33 -7.31 7.40
CA LYS A 49 -15.94 -6.85 7.53
C LYS A 49 -15.73 -6.23 8.90
N ILE A 50 -14.87 -6.85 9.69
CA ILE A 50 -14.46 -6.35 11.00
C ILE A 50 -13.36 -5.30 10.84
N GLN A 51 -13.45 -4.21 11.59
CA GLN A 51 -12.40 -3.20 11.74
C GLN A 51 -12.22 -2.89 13.22
N PHE A 52 -11.01 -3.11 13.73
CA PHE A 52 -10.63 -2.76 15.09
C PHE A 52 -10.12 -1.31 15.15
N ASP A 53 -10.37 -0.65 16.27
CA ASP A 53 -9.80 0.68 16.54
C ASP A 53 -8.29 0.55 16.84
N GLU A 54 -7.88 -0.55 17.48
CA GLU A 54 -6.48 -0.93 17.70
C GLU A 54 -6.28 -2.44 17.56
N MET A 55 -5.16 -2.84 16.95
CA MET A 55 -4.86 -4.26 16.68
C MET A 55 -4.05 -4.92 17.80
N THR A 56 -3.40 -4.13 18.65
CA THR A 56 -2.46 -4.61 19.66
C THR A 56 -2.46 -3.68 20.86
N HIS A 57 -2.36 -4.27 22.06
CA HIS A 57 -2.18 -3.52 23.29
C HIS A 57 -0.92 -3.98 24.04
N HIS A 58 -0.13 -3.04 24.55
CA HIS A 58 1.06 -3.33 25.34
C HIS A 58 0.86 -2.87 26.78
N PHE A 59 0.75 -3.83 27.70
CA PHE A 59 0.63 -3.54 29.14
C PHE A 59 1.92 -2.93 29.74
N GLY A 60 3.06 -3.05 29.06
CA GLY A 60 4.32 -2.47 29.48
C GLY A 60 4.93 -3.17 30.70
N LYS A 61 5.54 -2.39 31.60
CA LYS A 61 6.12 -2.91 32.85
C LYS A 61 5.02 -3.02 33.90
N VAL A 62 4.77 -4.24 34.37
CA VAL A 62 3.67 -4.54 35.27
C VAL A 62 4.21 -5.12 36.57
N SER A 63 3.62 -4.74 37.69
CA SER A 63 3.95 -5.30 39.00
C SER A 63 3.33 -6.69 39.15
N GLN A 64 3.96 -7.55 39.95
CA GLN A 64 3.41 -8.87 40.26
C GLN A 64 2.07 -8.74 41.00
N GLN A 65 1.22 -9.77 40.88
CA GLN A 65 -0.09 -9.85 41.53
C GLN A 65 -1.06 -8.71 41.17
N THR A 66 -0.86 -8.07 40.01
CA THR A 66 -1.76 -7.04 39.49
C THR A 66 -2.59 -7.60 38.34
N THR A 67 -3.91 -7.47 38.41
CA THR A 67 -4.81 -7.77 37.28
C THR A 67 -4.89 -6.54 36.38
N LEU A 68 -4.69 -6.75 35.08
CA LEU A 68 -4.81 -5.70 34.08
C LEU A 68 -5.86 -6.09 33.07
N GLU A 69 -6.64 -5.11 32.66
CA GLU A 69 -7.73 -5.28 31.70
C GLU A 69 -7.55 -4.28 30.57
N HIS A 70 -7.91 -4.72 29.37
CA HIS A 70 -7.95 -3.88 28.19
C HIS A 70 -9.13 -4.29 27.31
N THR A 71 -9.81 -3.31 26.72
CA THR A 71 -11.00 -3.52 25.90
C THR A 71 -10.70 -3.17 24.45
N PHE A 72 -10.73 -4.17 23.57
CA PHE A 72 -10.66 -3.94 22.13
C PHE A 72 -12.02 -3.55 21.58
N VAL A 73 -12.11 -2.34 21.01
CA VAL A 73 -13.31 -1.87 20.31
C VAL A 73 -13.18 -2.19 18.82
N PHE A 74 -14.26 -2.70 18.22
CA PHE A 74 -14.33 -2.94 16.79
C PHE A 74 -15.73 -2.66 16.24
N LYS A 75 -15.79 -2.50 14.91
CA LYS A 75 -17.02 -2.24 14.16
C LYS A 75 -17.14 -3.22 13.00
N ASN A 76 -18.37 -3.60 12.69
CA ASN A 76 -18.67 -4.21 11.40
C ASN A 76 -18.88 -3.11 10.37
N ILE A 77 -17.92 -2.93 9.47
CA ILE A 77 -17.96 -1.96 8.37
C ILE A 77 -18.41 -2.61 7.05
N GLY A 78 -18.74 -3.90 7.07
CA GLY A 78 -19.34 -4.61 5.95
C GLY A 78 -20.86 -4.41 5.87
N ALA A 79 -21.47 -4.84 4.77
CA ALA A 79 -22.91 -4.68 4.57
C ALA A 79 -23.75 -5.84 5.16
N ALA A 80 -23.13 -7.01 5.39
CA ALA A 80 -23.76 -8.18 5.98
C ALA A 80 -23.50 -8.27 7.49
N ASN A 81 -24.30 -9.08 8.20
CA ASN A 81 -24.15 -9.33 9.64
C ASN A 81 -22.82 -10.06 9.94
N LEU A 82 -22.08 -9.55 10.93
CA LEU A 82 -20.84 -10.15 11.41
C LEU A 82 -21.11 -11.04 12.63
N HIS A 83 -21.00 -12.36 12.44
CA HIS A 83 -21.11 -13.34 13.51
C HIS A 83 -19.73 -13.73 14.05
N ILE A 84 -19.47 -13.43 15.32
CA ILE A 84 -18.22 -13.85 15.99
C ILE A 84 -18.37 -15.30 16.43
N LYS A 85 -17.48 -16.17 15.94
CA LYS A 85 -17.54 -17.62 16.18
C LYS A 85 -16.64 -18.08 17.32
N ASP A 86 -15.48 -17.45 17.47
CA ASP A 86 -14.45 -17.83 18.43
C ASP A 86 -13.60 -16.61 18.80
N VAL A 87 -13.05 -16.60 20.01
CA VAL A 87 -12.17 -15.56 20.53
C VAL A 87 -11.03 -16.24 21.29
N LYS A 88 -9.79 -15.85 20.98
CA LYS A 88 -8.59 -16.41 21.61
C LYS A 88 -7.73 -15.31 22.19
N ALA A 89 -7.14 -15.59 23.35
CA ALA A 89 -6.01 -14.80 23.83
C ALA A 89 -4.79 -15.07 22.93
N GLY A 90 -4.06 -14.00 22.60
CA GLY A 90 -2.81 -14.05 21.85
C GLY A 90 -1.60 -14.23 22.75
#